data_AF-A0A095TY89-F1
#
_entry.id   AF-A0A095TY89-F1
#
_cell.length_a   1.000
_cell.length_b   1.000
_cell.length_c   1.000
_cell.angle_alpha   90.00
_cell.angle_beta   90.00
_cell.angle_gamma   90.00
#
_symmetry.space_group_name_H-M   'P 1'
#
loop_
_entity.id
_entity.type
_entity.pdbx_description
1 polymer ?
#
loop_
_entity_poly.entity_id
_entity_poly.type
_entity_poly.pdbx_seq_one_letter_code
_entity_poly.pdbx_strand_id
1 'polypeptide(L)'
;MKFCILFFFSFLSIHAQDLSQAQHCGYDFTSYLVLNVHEEGATTNIKNLKLTLVDLDGKELVNTNNKYSWSDDKKPLTFLFNYRIDEDATTTNNIEIKKERWFFPYAKDNYYLSVINSFPADQVKVKIEDIDGKENGGLFETQIVDLGYFDLFVLCSNQARDYAVQFGRKANKPLEVILKKK
;
A
#
# COMPACT_ATOMS: atom_id res chain seq x y z
N MET A 1 69.76 6.69 23.27
CA MET A 1 69.18 7.91 22.68
C MET A 1 68.83 7.56 21.24
N LYS A 2 67.62 7.08 20.96
CA LYS A 2 66.40 7.85 20.65
C LYS A 2 66.58 8.75 19.42
N PHE A 3 66.36 8.15 18.25
CA PHE A 3 65.72 8.78 17.09
C PHE A 3 64.82 7.68 16.49
N CYS A 4 63.65 7.42 17.08
CA CYS A 4 62.39 8.13 16.85
C CYS A 4 61.95 8.11 15.37
N ILE A 5 61.21 7.05 15.04
CA ILE A 5 59.93 7.09 14.31
C ILE A 5 60.01 7.81 12.95
N LEU A 6 60.42 7.06 11.92
CA LEU A 6 60.07 7.31 10.52
C LEU A 6 59.12 6.20 10.04
N PHE A 7 58.05 5.97 10.82
CA PHE A 7 56.94 5.08 10.49
C PHE A 7 55.61 5.77 10.80
N PHE A 8 55.51 7.04 10.40
CA PHE A 8 54.32 7.85 10.54
C PHE A 8 54.14 8.60 9.22
N PHE A 9 52.91 8.62 8.69
CA PHE A 9 52.50 9.11 7.36
C PHE A 9 52.40 8.11 6.20
N SER A 10 51.86 6.92 6.46
CA SER A 10 51.10 6.20 5.42
C SER A 10 49.73 5.71 5.91
N PHE A 11 49.13 6.44 6.86
CA PHE A 11 47.80 6.16 7.43
C PHE A 11 46.77 7.28 7.16
N LEU A 12 46.91 8.04 6.08
CA LEU A 12 45.90 9.03 5.68
C LEU A 12 45.64 8.91 4.17
N SER A 13 44.77 8.00 3.77
CA SER A 13 43.97 8.07 2.53
C SER A 13 42.93 6.95 2.48
N ILE A 14 42.15 6.77 3.54
CA ILE A 14 40.85 6.09 3.43
C ILE A 14 39.85 6.89 4.25
N HIS A 15 39.51 8.08 3.76
CA HIS A 15 38.17 8.61 3.95
C HIS A 15 37.38 8.20 2.71
N ALA A 16 37.12 6.90 2.58
CA ALA A 16 35.90 6.49 1.95
C ALA A 16 34.80 7.04 2.85
N GLN A 17 34.31 8.24 2.51
CA GLN A 17 32.97 8.61 2.88
C GLN A 17 32.10 7.57 2.19
N ASP A 18 31.85 6.45 2.87
CA ASP A 18 30.58 5.76 2.73
C ASP A 18 29.55 6.79 3.19
N LEU A 19 29.22 7.71 2.27
CA LEU A 19 27.87 8.18 2.17
C LEU A 19 27.10 6.88 1.96
N SER A 20 26.65 6.29 3.05
CA SER A 20 25.54 5.37 3.05
C SER A 20 24.42 6.14 2.35
N GLN A 21 24.39 6.10 1.02
CA GLN A 21 23.19 6.30 0.27
C GLN A 21 22.31 5.18 0.80
N ALA A 22 21.53 5.52 1.84
CA ALA A 22 20.50 4.64 2.34
C ALA A 22 19.78 4.17 1.07
N GLN A 23 19.77 2.86 0.84
CA GLN A 23 19.15 2.31 -0.36
C GLN A 23 17.66 2.57 -0.23
N HIS A 24 17.24 3.74 -0.68
CA HIS A 24 15.86 4.19 -0.67
C HIS A 24 15.15 3.44 -1.79
N CYS A 25 14.14 2.68 -1.42
CA CYS A 25 13.33 1.97 -2.40
C CYS A 25 12.35 2.95 -3.06
N GLY A 26 11.84 2.66 -4.26
CA GLY A 26 10.89 3.55 -4.94
C GLY A 26 9.56 3.76 -4.19
N TYR A 27 9.32 2.99 -3.13
CA TYR A 27 8.18 3.11 -2.21
C TYR A 27 8.55 3.80 -0.90
N ASP A 28 9.70 4.45 -0.82
CA ASP A 28 10.11 5.10 0.41
C ASP A 28 9.10 6.19 0.78
N PHE A 29 8.89 6.34 2.09
CA PHE A 29 7.88 7.23 2.66
C PHE A 29 6.42 6.94 2.26
N THR A 30 6.16 5.82 1.56
CA THR A 30 4.83 5.44 1.07
C THR A 30 4.42 4.08 1.63
N SER A 31 3.21 4.04 2.17
CA SER A 31 2.51 2.83 2.58
C SER A 31 1.22 2.67 1.80
N TYR A 32 0.63 1.49 1.84
CA TYR A 32 -0.61 1.20 1.14
C TYR A 32 -1.67 0.69 2.11
N LEU A 33 -2.92 1.08 1.90
CA LEU A 33 -4.06 0.35 2.44
C LEU A 33 -4.54 -0.58 1.34
N VAL A 34 -4.68 -1.87 1.65
CA VAL A 34 -5.12 -2.88 0.67
C VAL A 34 -6.32 -3.62 1.25
N LEU A 35 -7.45 -3.60 0.53
CA LEU A 35 -8.70 -4.20 0.97
C LEU A 35 -9.12 -5.32 0.03
N ASN A 36 -9.48 -6.45 0.63
CA ASN A 36 -10.15 -7.57 -0.02
C ASN A 36 -11.65 -7.48 0.28
N VAL A 37 -12.44 -6.98 -0.66
CA VAL A 37 -13.87 -6.73 -0.51
C VAL A 37 -14.66 -7.74 -1.34
N HIS A 38 -15.33 -8.68 -0.67
CA HIS A 38 -15.96 -9.81 -1.34
C HIS A 38 -17.25 -10.27 -0.63
N GLU A 39 -17.98 -11.18 -1.27
CA GLU A 39 -19.09 -11.89 -0.63
C GLU A 39 -18.57 -13.08 0.22
N GLU A 40 -19.37 -13.53 1.18
CA GLU A 40 -19.05 -14.75 1.94
C GLU A 40 -18.81 -15.94 1.00
N GLY A 41 -17.65 -16.59 1.13
CA GLY A 41 -17.25 -17.74 0.31
C GLY A 41 -16.77 -17.41 -1.11
N ALA A 42 -16.77 -16.14 -1.54
CA ALA A 42 -16.24 -15.74 -2.84
C ALA A 42 -14.70 -15.75 -2.88
N THR A 43 -14.15 -16.10 -4.05
CA THR A 43 -12.70 -16.11 -4.30
C THR A 43 -12.20 -14.86 -5.03
N THR A 44 -13.12 -13.96 -5.40
CA THR A 44 -12.84 -12.73 -6.16
C THR A 44 -13.51 -11.54 -5.50
N ASN A 45 -12.91 -10.37 -5.67
CA ASN A 45 -13.44 -9.12 -5.18
C ASN A 45 -14.63 -8.64 -6.02
N ILE A 46 -15.52 -7.90 -5.35
CA ILE A 46 -16.58 -7.15 -6.01
C ILE A 46 -15.94 -5.91 -6.65
N LYS A 47 -16.15 -5.70 -7.95
CA LYS A 47 -15.57 -4.56 -8.70
C LYS A 47 -16.42 -3.31 -8.52
N ASN A 48 -16.00 -2.16 -9.06
CA ASN A 48 -16.81 -0.94 -9.20
C ASN A 48 -17.46 -0.33 -7.93
N LEU A 49 -17.11 -0.81 -6.74
CA LEU A 49 -17.46 -0.16 -5.47
C LEU A 49 -16.71 1.16 -5.31
N LYS A 50 -17.34 2.13 -4.65
CA LYS A 50 -16.70 3.35 -4.19
C LYS A 50 -16.20 3.14 -2.76
N LEU A 51 -14.89 3.20 -2.59
CA LEU A 51 -14.24 3.11 -1.30
C LEU A 51 -13.56 4.45 -0.99
N THR A 52 -13.94 5.07 0.12
CA THR A 52 -13.33 6.33 0.58
C THR A 52 -12.88 6.23 2.02
N LEU A 53 -11.83 6.97 2.38
CA LEU A 53 -11.50 7.19 3.77
C LEU A 53 -12.42 8.24 4.37
N VAL A 54 -12.89 7.96 5.58
CA VAL A 54 -13.69 8.87 6.39
C VAL A 54 -13.05 9.01 7.77
N ASP A 55 -13.28 10.14 8.42
CA ASP A 55 -12.93 10.31 9.84
C ASP A 55 -13.85 9.49 10.76
N LEU A 56 -13.60 9.56 12.06
CA LEU A 56 -14.37 8.82 13.06
C LEU A 56 -15.86 9.22 13.11
N ASP A 57 -16.21 10.42 12.64
CA ASP A 57 -17.58 10.91 12.53
C ASP A 57 -18.24 10.54 11.19
N GLY A 58 -17.51 9.86 10.30
CA GLY A 58 -18.00 9.38 9.00
C GLY A 58 -17.93 10.42 7.88
N LYS A 59 -17.22 11.54 8.07
CA LYS A 59 -17.02 12.55 7.03
C LYS A 59 -15.81 12.20 6.16
N GLU A 60 -15.92 12.42 4.85
CA GLU A 60 -14.84 12.15 3.90
C GLU A 60 -13.53 12.85 4.28
N LEU A 61 -12.45 12.08 4.30
CA LEU A 61 -11.12 12.55 4.62
C LEU A 61 -10.47 13.13 3.35
N VAL A 62 -10.27 14.45 3.37
CA VAL A 62 -9.67 15.20 2.26
C VAL A 62 -8.16 15.30 2.44
N ASN A 63 -7.40 14.99 1.39
CA ASN A 63 -5.94 15.08 1.39
C ASN A 63 -5.44 16.53 1.20
N THR A 64 -5.57 17.36 2.24
CA THR A 64 -5.12 18.76 2.17
C THR A 64 -3.61 18.86 2.39
N ASN A 65 -2.91 19.55 1.49
CA ASN A 65 -1.45 19.77 1.53
C ASN A 65 -0.65 18.46 1.57
N ASN A 66 -1.13 17.41 0.90
CA ASN A 66 -0.51 16.07 0.91
C ASN A 66 -0.28 15.50 2.32
N LYS A 67 -1.13 15.88 3.29
CA LYS A 67 -1.00 15.43 4.68
C LYS A 67 -1.11 13.92 4.84
N TYR A 68 -1.85 13.24 3.97
CA TYR A 68 -2.17 11.82 4.10
C TYR A 68 -1.67 10.98 2.93
N SER A 69 -1.53 11.57 1.76
CA SER A 69 -0.98 10.92 0.57
C SER A 69 -0.14 11.91 -0.24
N TRP A 70 0.83 11.40 -0.99
CA TRP A 70 1.69 12.19 -1.88
C TRP A 70 0.99 12.63 -3.18
N SER A 71 -0.19 12.09 -3.49
CA SER A 71 -0.98 12.44 -4.67
C SER A 71 -2.36 13.00 -4.29
N ASP A 72 -3.04 13.59 -5.28
CA ASP A 72 -4.45 13.99 -5.17
C ASP A 72 -4.75 15.02 -4.06
N ASP A 73 -3.92 16.07 -3.99
CA ASP A 73 -4.15 17.21 -3.10
C ASP A 73 -5.57 17.77 -3.26
N LYS A 74 -6.18 18.12 -2.12
CA LYS A 74 -7.54 18.67 -1.98
C LYS A 74 -8.66 17.76 -2.48
N LYS A 75 -8.40 16.47 -2.70
CA LYS A 75 -9.43 15.48 -3.03
C LYS A 75 -9.70 14.53 -1.86
N PRO A 76 -10.90 13.93 -1.80
CA PRO A 76 -11.15 12.78 -0.93
C PRO A 76 -10.21 11.62 -1.27
N LEU A 77 -9.70 10.97 -0.24
CA LEU A 77 -8.87 9.78 -0.39
C LEU A 77 -9.74 8.59 -0.80
N THR A 78 -9.63 8.18 -2.05
CA THR A 78 -10.46 7.16 -2.69
C THR A 78 -9.59 6.01 -3.17
N PHE A 79 -10.01 4.77 -2.90
CA PHE A 79 -9.27 3.58 -3.33
C PHE A 79 -9.43 3.34 -4.82
N LEU A 80 -8.38 2.79 -5.43
CA LEU A 80 -8.38 2.31 -6.80
C LEU A 80 -8.57 0.80 -6.82
N PHE A 81 -9.32 0.29 -7.80
CA PHE A 81 -9.39 -1.14 -8.05
C PHE A 81 -8.17 -1.57 -8.89
N ASN A 82 -7.42 -2.56 -8.42
CA ASN A 82 -6.27 -3.05 -9.14
C ASN A 82 -6.70 -3.96 -10.30
N TYR A 83 -5.91 -3.95 -11.37
CA TYR A 83 -6.23 -4.67 -12.59
C TYR A 83 -5.02 -5.41 -13.14
N ARG A 84 -5.30 -6.45 -13.92
CA ARG A 84 -4.26 -7.27 -14.55
C ARG A 84 -3.78 -6.57 -15.81
N ILE A 85 -2.46 -6.49 -16.00
CA ILE A 85 -1.85 -5.82 -17.16
C ILE A 85 -2.00 -6.67 -18.43
N ASP A 86 -2.08 -7.99 -18.30
CA ASP A 86 -2.01 -8.91 -19.44
C ASP A 86 -3.37 -9.18 -20.15
N GLU A 87 -4.45 -8.49 -19.79
CA GLU A 87 -5.78 -8.67 -20.42
C GLU A 87 -5.83 -8.15 -21.88
N ASP A 88 -4.96 -7.20 -22.27
CA ASP A 88 -4.96 -6.57 -23.61
C ASP A 88 -3.72 -6.87 -24.48
N ALA A 89 -2.80 -7.73 -24.02
CA ALA A 89 -1.59 -8.05 -24.78
C ALA A 89 -1.87 -9.18 -25.80
N THR A 90 -2.36 -8.80 -26.98
CA THR A 90 -2.31 -9.62 -28.22
C THR A 90 -0.87 -10.11 -28.43
N THR A 91 -0.58 -11.35 -28.02
CA THR A 91 0.74 -11.94 -28.23
C THR A 91 0.74 -12.79 -29.48
N THR A 92 1.33 -12.21 -30.52
CA THR A 92 2.00 -12.93 -31.59
C THR A 92 3.08 -13.81 -30.97
N ASN A 93 2.93 -15.12 -31.16
CA ASN A 93 3.94 -16.18 -31.11
C ASN A 93 4.79 -16.38 -29.83
N ASN A 94 4.76 -17.66 -29.41
CA ASN A 94 5.68 -18.38 -28.54
C ASN A 94 5.28 -18.52 -27.07
N ILE A 95 5.30 -19.79 -26.67
CA ILE A 95 4.90 -20.33 -25.37
C ILE A 95 5.93 -19.86 -24.34
N GLU A 96 5.61 -18.76 -23.67
CA GLU A 96 6.24 -18.38 -22.41
C GLU A 96 5.14 -18.45 -21.34
N ILE A 97 5.44 -19.08 -20.20
CA ILE A 97 4.53 -19.07 -19.04
C ILE A 97 4.39 -17.61 -18.63
N LYS A 98 3.34 -16.92 -19.11
CA LYS A 98 3.04 -15.54 -18.75
C LYS A 98 2.79 -15.52 -17.24
N LYS A 99 3.80 -15.14 -16.46
CA LYS A 99 3.63 -14.79 -15.04
C LYS A 99 2.52 -13.76 -14.99
N GLU A 100 1.51 -14.02 -14.18
CA GLU A 100 0.42 -13.07 -13.94
C GLU A 100 1.00 -11.74 -13.43
N ARG A 101 0.76 -10.65 -14.18
CA ARG A 101 1.19 -9.31 -13.77
C ARG A 101 0.01 -8.41 -13.45
N TRP A 102 0.05 -7.84 -12.26
CA TRP A 102 -0.90 -6.86 -11.77
C TRP A 102 -0.31 -5.46 -11.84
N PHE A 103 -1.14 -4.44 -12.05
CA PHE A 103 -0.70 -3.04 -12.09
C PHE A 103 0.01 -2.65 -10.79
N PHE A 104 -0.63 -2.92 -9.65
CA PHE A 104 0.03 -2.89 -8.35
C PHE A 104 0.50 -4.30 -8.00
N PRO A 105 1.81 -4.59 -7.94
CA PRO A 105 2.34 -5.96 -7.84
C PRO A 105 2.16 -6.62 -6.48
N TYR A 106 1.77 -5.86 -5.45
CA TYR A 106 1.58 -6.35 -4.08
C TYR A 106 0.10 -6.59 -3.73
N ALA A 107 -0.79 -6.42 -4.70
CA ALA A 107 -2.20 -6.76 -4.58
C ALA A 107 -2.67 -7.48 -5.86
N LYS A 108 -3.76 -8.26 -5.76
CA LYS A 108 -4.37 -8.91 -6.91
C LYS A 108 -5.54 -8.08 -7.41
N ASP A 109 -6.74 -8.64 -7.48
CA ASP A 109 -8.01 -7.97 -7.75
C ASP A 109 -8.51 -7.17 -6.53
N ASN A 110 -7.63 -6.59 -5.74
CA ASN A 110 -7.99 -5.86 -4.53
C ASN A 110 -8.18 -4.37 -4.79
N TYR A 111 -8.79 -3.70 -3.83
CA TYR A 111 -8.73 -2.24 -3.72
C TYR A 111 -7.45 -1.83 -3.03
N TYR A 112 -6.81 -0.75 -3.50
CA TYR A 112 -5.63 -0.19 -2.86
C TYR A 112 -5.64 1.34 -2.86
N LEU A 113 -5.01 1.92 -1.84
CA LEU A 113 -4.81 3.35 -1.70
C LEU A 113 -3.39 3.62 -1.21
N SER A 114 -2.68 4.50 -1.91
CA SER A 114 -1.35 4.98 -1.51
C SER A 114 -1.50 6.07 -0.44
N VAL A 115 -0.79 5.92 0.68
CA VAL A 115 -0.74 6.88 1.79
C VAL A 115 0.70 7.08 2.26
N ILE A 116 0.95 8.09 3.09
CA ILE A 116 2.26 8.27 3.72
C ILE A 116 2.51 7.22 4.81
N ASN A 117 3.77 6.97 5.16
CA ASN A 117 4.11 5.98 6.21
C ASN A 117 3.57 6.31 7.61
N SER A 118 3.42 7.59 7.93
CA SER A 118 2.87 8.04 9.22
C SER A 118 1.36 8.22 9.19
N PHE A 119 0.67 7.60 8.23
CA PHE A 119 -0.78 7.69 8.11
C PHE A 119 -1.47 7.15 9.38
N PRO A 120 -2.37 7.92 10.02
CA PRO A 120 -3.01 7.52 11.27
C PRO A 120 -4.20 6.58 11.00
N ALA A 121 -3.91 5.35 10.59
CA ALA A 121 -4.93 4.38 10.16
C ALA A 121 -5.99 4.12 11.24
N ASP A 122 -5.60 4.07 12.52
CA ASP A 122 -6.50 3.83 13.65
C ASP A 122 -7.44 4.99 14.01
N GLN A 123 -7.28 6.15 13.35
CA GLN A 123 -8.13 7.34 13.55
C GLN A 123 -9.05 7.61 12.37
N VAL A 124 -9.16 6.66 11.45
CA VAL A 124 -9.98 6.77 10.25
C VAL A 124 -10.71 5.46 10.00
N LYS A 125 -11.68 5.49 9.09
CA LYS A 125 -12.45 4.33 8.68
C LYS A 125 -12.51 4.27 7.16
N VAL A 126 -12.81 3.10 6.61
CA VAL A 126 -13.14 2.97 5.18
C VAL A 126 -14.66 2.89 5.04
N LYS A 127 -15.22 3.83 4.29
CA LYS A 127 -16.62 3.76 3.84
C LYS A 127 -16.65 3.05 2.50
N ILE A 128 -17.50 2.03 2.41
CA ILE A 128 -17.68 1.19 1.22
C ILE A 128 -19.10 1.38 0.72
N GLU A 129 -19.23 1.86 -0.51
CA GLU A 129 -20.51 2.20 -1.14
C GLU A 129 -20.65 1.44 -2.48
N ASP A 130 -21.79 0.78 -2.65
CA ASP A 130 -22.25 0.26 -3.93
C ASP A 130 -22.91 1.42 -4.71
N ILE A 131 -22.23 1.92 -5.75
CA ILE A 131 -22.59 3.16 -6.45
C ILE A 131 -23.10 2.98 -7.88
N ASP A 132 -22.83 1.84 -8.52
CA ASP A 132 -23.15 1.57 -9.92
C ASP A 132 -24.52 0.88 -10.10
N GLY A 133 -25.32 0.81 -9.02
CA GLY A 133 -26.71 0.37 -9.11
C GLY A 133 -26.78 -1.07 -9.60
N LYS A 134 -27.58 -1.38 -10.64
CA LYS A 134 -27.80 -2.77 -11.08
C LYS A 134 -26.55 -3.52 -11.58
N GLU A 135 -25.44 -2.84 -11.89
CA GLU A 135 -24.22 -3.48 -12.41
C GLU A 135 -23.36 -4.16 -11.32
N ASN A 136 -23.26 -3.61 -10.11
CA ASN A 136 -22.97 -4.39 -8.88
C ASN A 136 -24.22 -4.82 -8.12
N GLY A 137 -25.37 -4.59 -8.75
CA GLY A 137 -26.69 -5.01 -8.31
C GLY A 137 -27.39 -4.12 -7.28
N GLY A 138 -26.77 -3.07 -6.73
CA GLY A 138 -27.33 -2.34 -5.60
C GLY A 138 -27.61 -3.30 -4.45
N LEU A 139 -26.90 -4.43 -4.45
CA LEU A 139 -27.15 -5.63 -3.69
C LEU A 139 -26.55 -5.48 -2.32
N PHE A 140 -25.59 -4.57 -2.13
CA PHE A 140 -24.81 -4.49 -0.90
C PHE A 140 -25.13 -3.25 -0.09
N GLU A 141 -25.22 -3.44 1.23
CA GLU A 141 -25.37 -2.34 2.17
C GLU A 141 -24.12 -1.46 2.20
N THR A 142 -24.29 -0.17 2.49
CA THR A 142 -23.15 0.69 2.82
C THR A 142 -22.53 0.22 4.13
N GLN A 143 -21.24 -0.10 4.12
CA GLN A 143 -20.52 -0.51 5.31
C GLN A 143 -19.42 0.48 5.63
N ILE A 144 -19.20 0.73 6.92
CA ILE A 144 -18.06 1.48 7.42
C ILE A 144 -17.23 0.52 8.25
N VAL A 145 -15.97 0.34 7.89
CA VAL A 145 -15.04 -0.58 8.56
C VAL A 145 -13.93 0.20 9.22
N ASP A 146 -13.60 -0.18 10.45
CA ASP A 146 -12.48 0.40 11.18
C ASP A 146 -11.16 -0.11 10.60
N LEU A 147 -10.15 0.76 10.62
CA LEU A 147 -8.78 0.41 10.29
C LEU A 147 -7.95 0.30 11.57
N GLY A 148 -7.01 -0.64 11.59
CA GLY A 148 -5.97 -0.74 12.59
C GLY A 148 -4.65 -0.21 12.08
N TYR A 149 -3.75 0.16 12.99
CA TYR A 149 -2.38 0.55 12.63
C TYR A 149 -1.66 -0.55 11.82
N PHE A 150 -2.00 -1.83 12.08
CA PHE A 150 -1.41 -2.99 11.40
C PHE A 150 -1.94 -3.23 9.98
N ASP A 151 -2.92 -2.46 9.50
CA ASP A 151 -3.50 -2.62 8.16
C ASP A 151 -2.68 -1.89 7.06
N LEU A 152 -1.63 -1.17 7.45
CA LEU A 152 -0.70 -0.57 6.49
C LEU A 152 0.20 -1.64 5.84
N PHE A 153 0.33 -1.55 4.53
CA PHE A 153 1.32 -2.27 3.73
C PHE A 153 2.57 -1.42 3.59
N VAL A 154 3.61 -1.81 4.31
CA VAL A 154 4.92 -1.15 4.29
C VAL A 154 5.85 -1.97 3.41
N LEU A 155 6.35 -1.38 2.32
CA LEU A 155 7.08 -2.12 1.28
C LEU A 155 8.60 -1.97 1.33
N CYS A 156 9.15 -0.87 1.86
CA CYS A 156 10.61 -0.71 1.93
C CYS A 156 11.23 -1.58 3.04
N SER A 157 12.34 -2.24 2.72
CA SER A 157 12.92 -3.36 3.51
C SER A 157 13.15 -3.08 5.00
N ASN A 158 13.70 -1.92 5.37
CA ASN A 158 14.00 -1.62 6.77
C ASN A 158 12.70 -1.39 7.58
N GLN A 159 11.81 -0.53 7.09
CA GLN A 159 10.53 -0.26 7.76
C GLN A 159 9.61 -1.48 7.72
N ALA A 160 9.58 -2.21 6.61
CA ALA A 160 8.82 -3.45 6.47
C ALA A 160 9.29 -4.52 7.45
N ARG A 161 10.60 -4.62 7.71
CA ARG A 161 11.14 -5.52 8.72
C ARG A 161 10.69 -5.13 10.12
N ASP A 162 10.81 -3.86 10.49
CA ASP A 162 10.42 -3.39 11.82
C ASP A 162 8.91 -3.58 12.05
N TYR A 163 8.11 -3.27 11.02
CA TYR A 163 6.68 -3.50 11.00
C TYR A 163 6.33 -5.00 11.10
N ALA A 164 7.04 -5.87 10.38
CA ALA A 164 6.89 -7.32 10.47
C ALA A 164 7.29 -7.87 11.85
N VAL A 165 8.30 -7.30 12.51
CA VAL A 165 8.68 -7.66 13.89
C VAL A 165 7.56 -7.27 14.86
N GLN A 166 6.94 -6.10 14.66
CA GLN A 166 5.90 -5.60 15.54
C GLN A 166 4.56 -6.34 15.39
N PHE A 167 4.14 -6.65 14.15
CA PHE A 167 2.80 -7.19 13.87
C PHE A 167 2.79 -8.65 13.39
N GLY A 168 3.96 -9.24 13.13
CA GLY A 168 4.12 -10.64 12.75
C GLY A 168 3.27 -11.00 11.54
N ARG A 169 2.43 -12.04 11.69
CA ARG A 169 1.56 -12.57 10.61
C ARG A 169 0.48 -11.59 10.13
N LYS A 170 0.24 -10.49 10.85
CA LYS A 170 -0.73 -9.45 10.45
C LYS A 170 -0.10 -8.38 9.56
N ALA A 171 1.23 -8.28 9.52
CA ALA A 171 1.92 -7.31 8.68
C ALA A 171 1.66 -7.59 7.19
N ASN A 172 1.42 -6.53 6.41
CA ASN A 172 1.21 -6.60 4.96
C ASN A 172 0.18 -7.66 4.54
N LYS A 173 -0.94 -7.76 5.28
CA LYS A 173 -2.07 -8.61 4.92
C LYS A 173 -3.26 -7.71 4.54
N PRO A 174 -3.96 -7.96 3.41
CA PRO A 174 -5.11 -7.16 3.05
C PRO A 174 -6.16 -7.20 4.15
N LEU A 175 -6.85 -6.08 4.36
CA LEU A 175 -8.00 -6.04 5.23
C LEU A 175 -9.16 -6.76 4.54
N GLU A 176 -9.59 -7.86 5.15
CA GLU A 176 -10.73 -8.64 4.68
C GLU A 176 -12.04 -7.95 5.06
N VAL A 177 -12.90 -7.72 4.07
CA VAL A 177 -14.23 -7.13 4.26
C VAL A 177 -15.26 -7.96 3.52
N ILE A 178 -16.16 -8.57 4.29
CA ILE A 178 -17.29 -9.32 3.76
C ILE A 178 -18.48 -8.37 3.68
N LEU A 179 -18.99 -8.11 2.48
CA LEU A 179 -20.14 -7.23 2.28
C LEU A 179 -21.45 -7.96 2.58
N LYS A 180 -22.33 -7.28 3.33
CA LYS A 180 -23.70 -7.73 3.55
C LYS A 180 -24.58 -7.35 2.37
N LYS A 181 -25.46 -8.28 1.99
CA LYS A 181 -26.52 -8.01 1.03
C LYS A 181 -27.66 -7.23 1.71
N LYS A 182 -28.32 -6.36 0.94
CA LYS A 182 -29.55 -5.65 1.34
C LYS A 182 -30.75 -6.59 1.45
#